data_AF-A0A0G2BF26-F1
#
_entry.id   AF-A0A0G2BF26-F1
#
_cell.length_a   1.000
_cell.length_b   1.000
_cell.length_c   1.000
_cell.angle_alpha   90.00
_cell.angle_beta   90.00
_cell.angle_gamma   90.00
#
_symmetry.space_group_name_H-M   'P 1'
#
loop_
_entity.id
_entity.type
_entity.pdbx_description
1 polymer ?
#
loop_
_entity_poly.entity_id
_entity_poly.type
_entity_poly.pdbx_seq_one_letter_code
_entity_poly.pdbx_strand_id
1 'polypeptide(L)' 'MKEKTDQELAKLLIDARAALRTERFSAAGARAKDSNAPKKLRAMIACILTEQSARAFRSSKSVAG' A
#
# COMPACT_ATOMS: atom_id res chain seq x y z
N MET A 1 3.53 -9.61 -2.36
CA MET A 1 2.09 -9.30 -2.15
C MET A 1 1.24 -10.56 -2.11
N LYS A 2 1.42 -11.50 -3.04
CA LYS A 2 0.65 -12.75 -3.12
C LYS A 2 0.75 -13.65 -1.88
N GLU A 3 1.90 -13.65 -1.20
CA GLU A 3 2.14 -14.46 0.01
C GLU A 3 1.49 -13.91 1.29
N LYS A 4 0.96 -12.67 1.26
CA LYS A 4 0.36 -12.04 2.44
C LYS A 4 -1.11 -12.40 2.54
N THR A 5 -1.61 -12.61 3.75
CA THR A 5 -3.04 -12.71 4.06
C THR A 5 -3.76 -11.39 3.83
N ASP A 6 -5.09 -11.42 3.74
CA ASP A 6 -5.89 -10.20 3.57
C ASP A 6 -5.76 -9.24 4.75
N GLN A 7 -5.66 -9.77 5.97
CA GLN A 7 -5.44 -9.00 7.20
C GLN A 7 -4.08 -8.31 7.18
N GLU A 8 -3.03 -9.01 6.76
CA GLU A 8 -1.70 -8.43 6.61
C GLU A 8 -1.67 -7.35 5.53
N LEU A 9 -2.35 -7.55 4.40
CA LEU A 9 -2.48 -6.52 3.36
C LEU A 9 -3.21 -5.27 3.87
N ALA A 10 -4.27 -5.44 4.67
CA ALA A 10 -5.00 -4.33 5.28
C ALA A 10 -4.11 -3.53 6.24
N LYS A 11 -3.36 -4.22 7.11
CA LYS A 11 -2.40 -3.58 8.02
C LYS A 11 -1.30 -2.84 7.25
N LEU A 12 -0.70 -3.48 6.24
CA LEU A 12 0.32 -2.85 5.39
C LEU A 12 -0.17 -1.61 4.66
N LEU A 13 -1.44 -1.60 4.23
CA LEU A 13 -2.02 -0.43 3.58
C LEU A 13 -2.13 0.75 4.56
N ILE A 14 -2.56 0.49 5.80
CA ILE A 14 -2.66 1.50 6.86
C ILE A 14 -1.27 2.06 7.18
N ASP A 15 -0.32 1.16 7.44
CA ASP A 15 1.05 1.52 7.80
C ASP A 15 1.74 2.33 6.68
N ALA A 16 1.60 1.90 5.41
CA ALA A 16 2.18 2.60 4.26
C ALA A 16 1.56 3.99 4.05
N ARG A 17 0.25 4.16 4.29
CA ARG A 17 -0.42 5.47 4.23
C ARG A 17 0.03 6.39 5.36
N ALA A 18 0.18 5.87 6.57
CA ALA A 18 0.70 6.62 7.72
C ALA A 18 2.14 7.07 7.47
N ALA A 19 3.01 6.17 7.00
CA ALA A 19 4.38 6.50 6.63
C ALA A 19 4.45 7.58 5.53
N LEU A 20 3.62 7.48 4.48
CA LEU A 20 3.56 8.49 3.43
C LEU A 20 3.13 9.86 3.97
N ARG A 21 2.22 9.88 4.95
CA ARG A 21 1.82 11.11 5.63
C ARG A 21 3.00 11.70 6.39
N THR A 22 3.66 10.89 7.22
CA THR A 22 4.86 11.31 7.96
C THR A 22 5.93 11.87 7.03
N GLU A 23 6.25 11.19 5.93
CA GLU A 23 7.24 11.66 4.94
C GLU A 23 6.87 13.02 4.30
N ARG A 24 5.57 13.26 4.08
CA ARG A 24 5.10 14.56 3.55
C ARG A 24 5.26 15.70 4.55
N PHE A 25 5.14 15.42 5.85
CA PHE A 25 5.24 16.42 6.91
C PHE A 25 6.65 16.53 7.51
N SER A 26 7.46 15.46 7.48
CA SER A 26 8.86 15.50 7.92
C SER A 26 9.75 16.28 6.96
N ALA A 27 9.39 16.33 5.68
CA ALA A 27 10.02 17.22 4.70
C ALA A 27 9.70 18.71 4.91
N ALA A 28 8.71 19.06 5.76
CA ALA A 28 8.37 20.44 6.09
C ALA A 28 9.36 20.97 7.16
N GLY A 29 10.60 21.27 6.75
CA GLY A 29 11.60 21.91 7.61
C GLY A 29 13.04 21.51 7.31
N ALA A 30 13.27 20.37 6.64
CA ALA A 30 14.60 19.94 6.21
C ALA A 30 14.51 19.03 4.97
N ARG A 31 15.60 18.94 4.19
CA ARG A 31 15.68 18.04 3.04
C ARG A 31 15.51 16.59 3.52
N ALA A 32 14.49 15.88 3.01
CA ALA A 32 14.27 14.48 3.36
C ALA A 32 15.53 13.65 3.07
N LYS A 33 15.89 12.76 4.01
CA LYS A 33 17.08 11.90 3.89
C LYS A 33 17.00 10.96 2.68
N ASP A 34 15.80 10.45 2.36
CA ASP A 34 15.53 9.69 1.13
C ASP A 34 14.46 10.41 0.30
N SER A 35 14.89 11.18 -0.71
CA SER A 35 13.98 11.89 -1.63
C SER A 35 13.07 10.95 -2.42
N ASN A 36 13.40 9.65 -2.51
CA ASN A 36 12.61 8.64 -3.21
C ASN A 36 11.59 7.94 -2.30
N ALA A 37 11.62 8.15 -0.98
CA ALA A 37 10.71 7.47 -0.05
C ALA A 37 9.22 7.68 -0.39
N PRO A 38 8.74 8.90 -0.73
CA PRO A 38 7.34 9.09 -1.13
C PRO A 38 6.97 8.31 -2.39
N LYS A 39 7.88 8.20 -3.37
CA LYS A 39 7.66 7.45 -4.62
C LYS A 39 7.53 5.94 -4.32
N LYS A 40 8.45 5.40 -3.50
CA LYS A 40 8.44 3.99 -3.09
C LYS A 40 7.16 3.63 -2.32
N LEU A 41 6.75 4.49 -1.38
CA LEU A 41 5.53 4.30 -0.59
C LEU A 41 4.27 4.32 -1.46
N ARG A 42 4.16 5.25 -2.41
CA ARG A 42 3.03 5.28 -3.35
C ARG A 42 2.96 4.02 -4.22
N ALA A 43 4.11 3.55 -4.73
CA ALA A 43 4.17 2.32 -5.51
C ALA A 43 3.74 1.10 -4.68
N MET A 44 4.17 1.03 -3.42
CA MET A 44 3.76 -0.03 -2.50
C MET A 44 2.25 -0.02 -2.24
N ILE A 45 1.66 1.15 -1.98
CA ILE A 45 0.21 1.31 -1.82
C ILE A 45 -0.54 0.82 -3.05
N ALA A 46 -0.09 1.21 -4.26
CA ALA A 46 -0.70 0.77 -5.51
C ALA A 46 -0.66 -0.77 -5.64
N CYS A 47 0.50 -1.39 -5.37
CA CYS A 47 0.64 -2.84 -5.41
C CYS A 47 -0.30 -3.57 -4.41
N ILE A 48 -0.50 -3.01 -3.21
CA ILE A 48 -1.42 -3.59 -2.21
C ILE A 48 -2.87 -3.51 -2.71
N LEU A 49 -3.29 -2.34 -3.21
CA LEU A 49 -4.65 -2.12 -3.72
C LEU A 49 -4.93 -3.00 -4.95
N THR A 50 -3.96 -3.16 -5.84
CA THR A 50 -4.07 -4.07 -6.99
C THR A 50 -4.27 -5.52 -6.54
N GLU A 51 -3.52 -5.98 -5.55
CA GLU A 51 -3.69 -7.35 -5.04
C GLU A 51 -5.06 -7.54 -4.37
N GLN A 52 -5.51 -6.58 -3.55
CA GLN A 52 -6.84 -6.62 -2.93
C GLN A 52 -7.97 -6.65 -3.98
N SER A 53 -7.87 -5.80 -5.02
CA SER A 53 -8.81 -5.79 -6.14
C SER A 53 -8.81 -7.13 -6.90
N ALA A 54 -7.63 -7.67 -7.18
CA ALA A 54 -7.51 -8.96 -7.85
C ALA A 54 -8.09 -10.11 -7.02
N ARG A 55 -7.98 -10.07 -5.68
CA ARG A 55 -8.63 -11.04 -4.78
C ARG A 55 -10.14 -10.90 -4.79
N ALA A 56 -10.66 -9.67 -4.71
CA ALA A 56 -12.09 -9.41 -4.80
C ALA A 56 -12.66 -9.95 -6.12
N PHE A 57 -12.00 -9.68 -7.25
CA PHE A 57 -12.41 -10.19 -8.55
C PHE A 57 -12.36 -11.73 -8.67
N ARG A 58 -11.33 -12.37 -8.11
CA ARG A 58 -11.23 -13.83 -8.05
C ARG A 58 -12.35 -14.44 -7.19
N SER A 59 -12.63 -13.83 -6.03
CA SER A 59 -13.70 -14.29 -5.14
C SER A 59 -15.09 -14.16 -5.76
N SER A 60 -15.37 -13.09 -6.52
CA SER A 60 -16.65 -12.94 -7.21
C SER A 60 -16.84 -13.94 -8.34
N LYS A 61 -15.74 -14.34 -9.01
CA LYS A 61 -15.80 -15.32 -10.11
C LYS A 61 -16.06 -16.75 -9.63
N SER A 62 -15.72 -17.10 -8.38
CA SER A 62 -15.99 -18.45 -7.85
C SER A 62 -17.43 -18.66 -7.38
N VAL A 63 -18.20 -17.60 -7.16
CA VAL A 63 -19.60 -17.68 -6.70
C VAL A 63 -20.59 -17.77 -7.89
N ALA A 64 -20.15 -17.35 -9.09
CA ALA A 64 -20.98 -17.34 -10.30
C ALA A 64 -20.79 -18.60 -11.18
N GLY A 65 -20.22 -19.68 -10.63
CA GLY A 65 -19.96 -20.94 -11.33
C GLY A 65 -20.81 -22.08 -10.79
#